data_AF-A0A257YIE6-F1
#
_entry.id   AF-A0A257YIE6-F1
#
_cell.length_a   1.000
_cell.length_b   1.000
_cell.length_c   1.000
_cell.angle_alpha   90.00
_cell.angle_beta   90.00
_cell.angle_gamma   90.00
#
_symmetry.space_group_name_H-M   'P 1'
#
loop_
_entity.id
_entity.type
_entity.pdbx_description
1 polymer ?
#
loop_
_entity_poly.entity_id
_entity_poly.type
_entity_poly.pdbx_seq_one_letter_code
_entity_poly.pdbx_strand_id
1 'polypeptide(L)'
;MATLDKPEAAERMIVSAIAMTERGDDPLAIHVVAASALSLLRELIDKSGDPYVAQVLKLGLFTAAAARLQGEPIPLPTTPEIDAVIDRVVAGIDAGEIAAPADLILNLTADELRGMLGYIVRPYNFLKHADRDPLATLDEGDLDPEGVIIHALTAFSMVRPGKALPEEIKPFLIRHKLA
;
A
#
# COMPACT_ATOMS: atom_id res chain seq x y z
N MET A 1 -17.73 -19.21 -21.02
CA MET A 1 -16.52 -18.40 -20.81
C MET A 1 -16.51 -17.94 -19.37
N ALA A 2 -15.39 -18.07 -18.65
CA ALA A 2 -15.28 -17.51 -17.31
C ALA A 2 -15.16 -15.98 -17.40
N THR A 3 -16.01 -15.25 -16.69
CA THR A 3 -15.90 -13.81 -16.51
C THR A 3 -14.88 -13.51 -15.43
N LEU A 4 -14.02 -12.51 -15.65
CA LEU A 4 -13.00 -12.06 -14.70
C LEU A 4 -13.42 -10.71 -14.13
N ASP A 5 -13.61 -10.61 -12.82
CA ASP A 5 -13.88 -9.31 -12.18
C ASP A 5 -12.60 -8.51 -11.91
N LYS A 6 -12.74 -7.23 -11.55
CA LYS A 6 -11.60 -6.33 -11.32
C LYS A 6 -10.73 -6.77 -10.12
N PRO A 7 -11.29 -7.06 -8.93
CA PRO A 7 -10.49 -7.62 -7.83
C PRO A 7 -9.75 -8.92 -8.18
N GLU A 8 -10.39 -9.86 -8.88
CA GLU A 8 -9.77 -11.11 -9.32
C GLU A 8 -8.64 -10.87 -10.33
N ALA A 9 -8.80 -9.89 -11.24
CA ALA A 9 -7.72 -9.47 -12.12
C ALA A 9 -6.53 -8.90 -11.32
N ALA A 10 -6.80 -8.09 -10.30
CA ALA A 10 -5.77 -7.56 -9.40
C ALA A 10 -5.03 -8.67 -8.64
N GLU A 11 -5.76 -9.63 -8.06
CA GLU A 11 -5.19 -10.79 -7.36
C GLU A 11 -4.24 -11.57 -8.27
N ARG A 12 -4.64 -11.85 -9.52
CA ARG A 12 -3.79 -12.54 -10.50
C ARG A 12 -2.52 -11.76 -10.84
N MET A 13 -2.61 -10.43 -10.98
CA MET A 13 -1.44 -9.58 -11.22
C MET A 13 -0.49 -9.59 -10.02
N ILE A 14 -1.01 -9.53 -8.78
CA ILE A 14 -0.21 -9.63 -7.55
C ILE A 14 0.53 -10.97 -7.49
N VAL A 15 -0.18 -12.08 -7.67
CA VAL A 15 0.43 -13.43 -7.68
C VAL A 15 1.48 -13.54 -8.78
N SER A 16 1.22 -12.97 -9.96
CA SER A 16 2.18 -12.97 -11.06
C SER A 16 3.43 -12.17 -10.74
N ALA A 17 3.29 -10.98 -10.15
CA ALA A 17 4.42 -10.16 -9.73
C ALA A 17 5.29 -10.87 -8.69
N ILE A 18 4.66 -11.53 -7.68
CA ILE A 18 5.37 -12.35 -6.69
C ILE A 18 6.14 -13.47 -7.38
N ALA A 19 5.51 -14.23 -8.27
CA ALA A 19 6.16 -15.32 -8.99
C ALA A 19 7.32 -14.83 -9.88
N MET A 20 7.20 -13.62 -10.46
CA MET A 20 8.28 -12.98 -11.21
C MET A 20 9.46 -12.62 -10.30
N THR A 21 9.21 -12.08 -9.10
CA THR A 21 10.24 -11.84 -8.08
C THR A 21 10.99 -13.13 -7.72
N GLU A 22 10.27 -14.24 -7.53
CA GLU A 22 10.87 -15.51 -7.14
C GLU A 22 11.73 -16.15 -8.24
N ARG A 23 11.44 -15.86 -9.50
CA ARG A 23 12.27 -16.26 -10.65
C ARG A 23 13.47 -15.35 -10.88
N GLY A 24 13.53 -14.19 -10.21
CA GLY A 24 14.52 -13.17 -10.50
C GLY A 24 14.30 -12.49 -11.85
N ASP A 25 13.04 -12.33 -12.27
CA ASP A 25 12.68 -11.60 -13.48
C ASP A 25 13.05 -10.11 -13.35
N ASP A 26 12.97 -9.38 -14.48
CA ASP A 26 13.31 -7.96 -14.57
C ASP A 26 12.53 -7.07 -13.55
N PRO A 27 13.21 -6.24 -12.74
CA PRO A 27 12.57 -5.39 -11.73
C PRO A 27 11.53 -4.42 -12.28
N LEU A 28 11.76 -3.84 -13.47
CA LEU A 28 10.80 -2.94 -14.09
C LEU A 28 9.52 -3.70 -14.46
N ALA A 29 9.64 -4.90 -15.02
CA ALA A 29 8.49 -5.74 -15.34
C ALA A 29 7.69 -6.11 -14.09
N ILE A 30 8.35 -6.53 -13.00
CA ILE A 30 7.69 -6.84 -11.72
C ILE A 30 6.95 -5.61 -11.20
N HIS A 31 7.64 -4.46 -11.15
CA HIS A 31 7.09 -3.21 -10.64
C HIS A 31 5.83 -2.81 -11.42
N VAL A 32 5.86 -2.88 -12.74
CA VAL A 32 4.74 -2.48 -13.61
C VAL A 32 3.53 -3.37 -13.43
N VAL A 33 3.73 -4.69 -13.32
CA VAL A 33 2.63 -5.64 -13.08
C VAL A 33 1.99 -5.37 -11.71
N ALA A 34 2.80 -5.20 -10.66
CA ALA A 34 2.32 -4.88 -9.32
C ALA A 34 1.62 -3.51 -9.28
N ALA A 35 2.18 -2.50 -9.92
CA ALA A 35 1.64 -1.14 -9.95
C ALA A 35 0.32 -1.06 -10.72
N SER A 36 0.14 -1.91 -11.73
CA SER A 36 -1.13 -2.07 -12.44
C SER A 36 -2.22 -2.61 -11.51
N ALA A 37 -1.89 -3.61 -10.67
CA ALA A 37 -2.81 -4.12 -9.65
C ALA A 37 -3.17 -3.05 -8.62
N LEU A 38 -2.16 -2.36 -8.07
CA LEU A 38 -2.39 -1.29 -7.10
C LEU A 38 -3.23 -0.16 -7.69
N SER A 39 -2.94 0.29 -8.91
CA SER A 39 -3.70 1.37 -9.57
C SER A 39 -5.18 0.99 -9.72
N LEU A 40 -5.46 -0.24 -10.18
CA LEU A 40 -6.83 -0.75 -10.29
C LEU A 40 -7.54 -0.78 -8.94
N LEU A 41 -6.88 -1.29 -7.89
CA LEU A 41 -7.48 -1.40 -6.56
C LEU A 41 -7.72 -0.04 -5.91
N ARG A 42 -6.80 0.90 -6.08
CA ARG A 42 -6.96 2.29 -5.61
C ARG A 42 -8.16 2.97 -6.23
N GLU A 43 -8.37 2.81 -7.54
CA GLU A 43 -9.56 3.35 -8.21
C GLU A 43 -10.87 2.76 -7.67
N LEU A 44 -10.86 1.53 -7.13
CA LEU A 44 -12.02 0.93 -6.47
C LEU A 44 -12.21 1.49 -5.05
N ILE A 45 -11.12 1.69 -4.31
CA ILE A 45 -11.13 2.24 -2.95
C ILE A 45 -11.58 3.70 -2.95
N ASP A 46 -11.01 4.52 -3.83
CA ASP A 46 -11.27 5.97 -3.88
C ASP A 46 -12.74 6.26 -4.24
N LYS A 47 -13.47 5.30 -4.82
CA LYS A 47 -14.93 5.41 -5.04
C LYS A 47 -15.77 5.18 -3.77
N SER A 48 -15.17 4.62 -2.73
CA SER A 48 -15.87 4.12 -1.54
C SER A 48 -15.69 5.02 -0.31
N GLY A 49 -14.94 6.13 -0.42
CA GLY A 49 -14.73 7.07 0.69
C GLY A 49 -13.36 7.75 0.63
N ASP A 50 -12.60 7.63 1.72
CA ASP A 50 -11.25 8.21 1.81
C ASP A 50 -10.29 7.62 0.77
N PRO A 51 -9.38 8.42 0.21
CA PRO A 51 -8.34 7.91 -0.69
C PRO A 51 -7.51 6.81 -0.02
N TYR A 52 -7.06 5.83 -0.80
CA TYR A 52 -6.26 4.71 -0.29
C TYR A 52 -5.12 5.12 0.66
N VAL A 53 -4.36 6.17 0.33
CA VAL A 53 -3.24 6.65 1.16
C VAL A 53 -3.73 7.12 2.52
N ALA A 54 -4.84 7.85 2.57
CA ALA A 54 -5.41 8.30 3.83
C ALA A 54 -5.83 7.11 4.69
N GLN A 55 -6.45 6.08 4.10
CA GLN A 55 -6.82 4.87 4.83
C GLN A 55 -5.61 4.12 5.39
N VAL A 56 -4.54 3.98 4.59
CA VAL A 56 -3.28 3.35 5.05
C VAL A 56 -2.66 4.12 6.21
N LEU A 57 -2.63 5.46 6.13
CA LEU A 57 -2.07 6.29 7.21
C LEU A 57 -2.89 6.19 8.49
N LYS A 58 -4.22 6.27 8.38
CA LYS A 58 -5.11 6.11 9.53
C LYS A 58 -4.91 4.76 10.20
N LEU A 59 -4.86 3.68 9.41
CA LEU A 59 -4.62 2.33 9.91
C LEU A 59 -3.25 2.22 10.58
N GLY A 60 -2.18 2.67 9.92
CA GLY A 60 -0.82 2.62 10.44
C GLY A 60 -0.65 3.39 11.75
N LEU A 61 -1.19 4.60 11.83
CA LEU A 61 -1.15 5.41 13.06
C LEU A 61 -1.95 4.77 14.19
N PHE A 62 -3.14 4.26 13.91
CA PHE A 62 -3.97 3.59 14.91
C PHE A 62 -3.29 2.31 15.43
N THR A 63 -2.76 1.48 14.53
CA THR A 63 -2.04 0.25 14.91
C THR A 63 -0.78 0.57 15.72
N ALA A 64 -0.02 1.59 15.35
CA ALA A 64 1.16 2.02 16.10
C ALA A 64 0.80 2.54 17.51
N ALA A 65 -0.29 3.31 17.64
CA ALA A 65 -0.78 3.77 18.93
C ALA A 65 -1.27 2.61 19.82
N ALA A 66 -2.01 1.66 19.24
CA ALA A 66 -2.45 0.46 19.94
C ALA A 66 -1.27 -0.39 20.43
N ALA A 67 -0.24 -0.60 19.59
CA ALA A 67 0.98 -1.29 19.97
C ALA A 67 1.71 -0.56 21.11
N ARG A 68 1.81 0.77 21.06
CA ARG A 68 2.43 1.58 22.12
C ARG A 68 1.69 1.43 23.46
N LEU A 69 0.35 1.43 23.45
CA LEU A 69 -0.46 1.17 24.64
C LEU A 69 -0.23 -0.22 25.24
N GLN A 70 0.01 -1.21 24.39
CA GLN A 70 0.23 -2.61 24.79
C GLN A 70 1.70 -2.92 25.12
N GLY A 71 2.61 -1.96 24.92
CA GLY A 71 4.05 -2.17 25.09
C GLY A 71 4.67 -3.07 24.01
N GLU A 72 4.02 -3.18 22.85
CA GLU A 72 4.45 -4.00 21.72
C GLU A 72 5.41 -3.23 20.79
N PRO A 73 6.21 -3.94 19.97
CA PRO A 73 7.02 -3.31 18.94
C PRO A 73 6.18 -2.48 17.96
N ILE A 74 6.60 -1.24 17.71
CA ILE A 74 5.91 -0.35 16.78
C ILE A 74 6.33 -0.70 15.34
N PRO A 75 5.38 -0.98 14.44
CA PRO A 75 5.68 -1.43 13.07
C PRO A 75 6.03 -0.30 12.10
N LEU A 76 6.27 0.92 12.61
CA LEU A 76 6.60 2.10 11.82
C LEU A 76 8.00 2.63 12.21
N PRO A 77 8.76 3.20 11.26
CA PRO A 77 9.93 3.98 11.59
C PRO A 77 9.56 5.11 12.57
N THR A 78 10.22 5.16 13.72
CA THR A 78 9.96 6.19 14.73
C THR A 78 10.95 7.33 14.58
N THR A 79 10.43 8.53 14.31
CA THR A 79 11.13 9.80 14.52
C THR A 79 10.44 10.57 15.63
N PRO A 80 11.07 11.57 16.26
CA PRO A 80 10.41 12.40 17.28
C PRO A 80 9.08 13.00 16.80
N GLU A 81 8.99 13.36 15.52
CA GLU A 81 7.77 13.89 14.90
C GLU A 81 6.68 12.83 14.78
N ILE A 82 7.05 11.62 14.33
CA ILE A 82 6.11 10.49 14.23
C ILE A 82 5.67 10.05 15.62
N ASP A 83 6.58 9.99 16.59
CA ASP A 83 6.28 9.66 17.98
C ASP A 83 5.28 10.64 18.58
N ALA A 84 5.47 11.95 18.37
CA ALA A 84 4.51 12.96 18.82
C ALA A 84 3.13 12.84 18.14
N VAL A 85 3.05 12.29 16.92
CA VAL A 85 1.77 11.98 16.28
C VAL A 85 1.14 10.75 16.93
N ILE A 86 1.91 9.67 17.13
CA ILE A 86 1.45 8.45 17.78
C ILE A 86 0.93 8.76 19.19
N ASP A 87 1.66 9.54 19.98
CA ASP A 87 1.30 9.87 21.36
C ASP A 87 0.00 10.68 21.46
N ARG A 88 -0.30 11.51 20.45
CA ARG A 88 -1.60 12.19 20.35
C ARG A 88 -2.74 11.21 20.07
N VAL A 89 -2.50 10.22 19.21
CA VAL A 89 -3.50 9.17 18.94
C VAL A 89 -3.71 8.31 20.19
N VAL A 90 -2.63 7.96 20.92
CA VAL A 90 -2.69 7.26 22.21
C VAL A 90 -3.57 8.03 23.19
N ALA A 91 -3.33 9.34 23.37
CA ALA A 91 -4.12 10.16 24.27
C ALA A 91 -5.62 10.19 23.90
N GLY A 92 -5.94 10.23 22.59
CA GLY A 92 -7.32 10.16 22.12
C GLY A 92 -7.98 8.79 22.33
N ILE A 93 -7.22 7.69 22.23
CA ILE A 93 -7.70 6.35 22.57
C ILE A 93 -8.00 6.25 24.07
N ASP A 94 -7.07 6.70 24.93
CA ASP A 94 -7.25 6.68 26.39
C ASP A 94 -8.43 7.55 26.85
N ALA A 95 -8.69 8.66 26.16
CA ALA A 95 -9.84 9.53 26.40
C ALA A 95 -11.16 8.95 25.87
N GLY A 96 -11.13 7.86 25.11
CA GLY A 96 -12.31 7.26 24.45
C GLY A 96 -12.82 8.07 23.25
N GLU A 97 -12.02 9.00 22.73
CA GLU A 97 -12.34 9.85 21.57
C GLU A 97 -12.05 9.15 20.24
N ILE A 98 -11.14 8.17 20.24
CA ILE A 98 -10.72 7.39 19.07
C ILE A 98 -10.93 5.91 19.37
N ALA A 99 -11.89 5.27 18.69
CA ALA A 99 -12.18 3.84 18.86
C ALA A 99 -11.70 3.00 17.67
N ALA A 100 -11.58 3.61 16.49
CA ALA A 100 -11.17 2.94 15.26
C ALA A 100 -10.34 3.87 14.36
N PRO A 101 -9.60 3.32 13.36
CA PRO A 101 -8.86 4.12 12.39
C PRO A 101 -9.71 5.17 11.67
N ALA A 102 -11.00 4.88 11.44
CA ALA A 102 -11.91 5.78 10.75
C ALA A 102 -12.16 7.11 11.50
N ASP A 103 -11.99 7.13 12.82
CA ASP A 103 -12.20 8.31 13.67
C ASP A 103 -11.07 9.35 13.52
N LEU A 104 -9.94 8.94 12.96
CA LEU A 104 -8.81 9.83 12.71
C LEU A 104 -9.11 10.81 11.58
N ILE A 105 -8.80 12.08 11.81
CA ILE A 105 -8.88 13.14 10.81
C ILE A 105 -7.47 13.53 10.38
N LEU A 106 -7.15 13.34 9.10
CA LEU A 106 -5.87 13.72 8.53
C LEU A 106 -5.96 15.12 7.92
N ASN A 107 -5.13 16.04 8.42
CA ASN A 107 -5.02 17.39 7.86
C ASN A 107 -3.93 17.43 6.79
N LEU A 108 -4.11 16.65 5.73
CA LEU A 108 -3.23 16.62 4.56
C LEU A 108 -3.99 17.06 3.31
N THR A 109 -3.34 17.84 2.47
CA THR A 109 -3.84 18.22 1.15
C THR A 109 -3.86 17.01 0.21
N ALA A 110 -4.68 17.09 -0.83
CA ALA A 110 -4.72 16.06 -1.85
C ALA A 110 -3.36 15.87 -2.56
N ASP A 111 -2.56 16.94 -2.69
CA ASP A 111 -1.23 16.86 -3.32
C ASP A 111 -0.20 16.21 -2.40
N GLU A 112 -0.24 16.47 -1.10
CA GLU A 112 0.57 15.75 -0.11
C GLU A 112 0.25 14.24 -0.15
N LEU A 113 -1.05 13.88 -0.12
CA LEU A 113 -1.47 12.48 -0.20
C LEU A 113 -1.03 11.80 -1.51
N ARG A 114 -1.09 12.51 -2.64
CA ARG A 114 -0.60 11.98 -3.93
C ARG A 114 0.92 11.79 -3.92
N GLY A 115 1.66 12.73 -3.35
CA GLY A 115 3.12 12.70 -3.27
C GLY A 115 3.64 11.47 -2.51
N MET A 116 2.90 11.00 -1.50
CA MET A 116 3.29 9.84 -0.69
C MET A 116 3.33 8.51 -1.46
N LEU A 117 2.63 8.39 -2.59
CA LEU A 117 2.76 7.25 -3.51
C LEU A 117 3.58 7.57 -4.76
N GLY A 118 4.22 8.74 -4.80
CA GLY A 118 5.00 9.17 -5.95
C GLY A 118 6.04 8.13 -6.36
N TYR A 119 6.79 7.58 -5.40
CA TYR A 119 7.83 6.58 -5.65
C TYR A 119 7.27 5.26 -6.23
N ILE A 120 6.05 4.87 -5.86
CA ILE A 120 5.38 3.64 -6.34
C ILE A 120 4.74 3.83 -7.71
N VAL A 121 4.18 5.00 -7.98
CA VAL A 121 3.38 5.23 -9.19
C VAL A 121 4.24 5.78 -10.33
N ARG A 122 5.35 6.44 -10.01
CA ARG A 122 6.23 7.10 -11.00
C ARG A 122 6.75 6.13 -12.07
N PRO A 123 7.31 4.95 -11.76
CA PRO A 123 7.78 4.03 -12.79
C PRO A 123 6.67 3.54 -13.73
N TYR A 124 5.47 3.28 -13.18
CA TYR A 124 4.30 2.93 -14.00
C TYR A 124 3.87 4.09 -14.91
N ASN A 125 3.83 5.32 -14.38
CA ASN A 125 3.47 6.51 -15.14
C ASN A 125 4.50 6.86 -16.22
N PHE A 126 5.79 6.61 -15.97
CA PHE A 126 6.87 6.77 -16.95
C PHE A 126 6.56 5.98 -18.22
N LEU A 127 6.14 4.72 -18.09
CA LEU A 127 5.75 3.90 -19.25
C LEU A 127 4.40 4.32 -19.85
N LYS A 128 3.40 4.59 -18.98
CA LYS A 128 2.05 4.95 -19.41
C LYS A 128 2.00 6.26 -20.23
N HIS A 129 2.91 7.19 -19.96
CA HIS A 129 2.95 8.52 -20.57
C HIS A 129 4.14 8.72 -21.52
N ALA A 130 4.63 7.65 -22.13
CA ALA A 130 5.70 7.70 -23.13
C ALA A 130 5.38 8.63 -24.33
N ASP A 131 4.10 8.91 -24.59
CA ASP A 131 3.65 9.88 -25.60
C ASP A 131 3.97 11.34 -25.25
N ARG A 132 4.00 11.66 -23.95
CA ARG A 132 4.18 13.03 -23.44
C ARG A 132 5.64 13.42 -23.29
N ASP A 133 6.49 12.45 -22.97
CA ASP A 133 7.93 12.66 -22.80
C ASP A 133 8.72 11.43 -23.30
N PRO A 134 8.87 11.27 -24.62
CA PRO A 134 9.47 10.06 -25.22
C PRO A 134 10.98 9.94 -24.98
N LEU A 135 11.64 10.99 -24.48
CA LEU A 135 13.07 11.01 -24.20
C LEU A 135 13.38 11.03 -22.69
N ALA A 136 12.35 11.00 -21.83
CA ALA A 136 12.56 10.84 -20.41
C ALA A 136 13.33 9.55 -20.10
N THR A 137 14.09 9.59 -19.02
CA THR A 137 14.77 8.42 -18.46
C THR A 137 14.26 8.13 -17.07
N LEU A 138 14.32 6.86 -16.69
CA LEU A 138 14.01 6.38 -15.34
C LEU A 138 15.29 5.80 -14.74
N ASP A 139 15.59 6.15 -13.49
CA ASP A 139 16.68 5.51 -12.75
C ASP A 139 16.21 4.14 -12.27
N GLU A 140 17.02 3.09 -12.45
CA GLU A 140 16.69 1.76 -11.93
C GLU A 140 16.55 1.76 -10.41
N GLY A 141 17.25 2.65 -9.70
CA GLY A 141 17.12 2.85 -8.25
C GLY A 141 15.77 3.43 -7.82
N ASP A 142 14.96 3.96 -8.75
CA ASP A 142 13.58 4.37 -8.48
C ASP A 142 12.59 3.18 -8.47
N LEU A 143 13.03 1.99 -8.87
CA LEU A 143 12.20 0.79 -8.90
C LEU A 143 12.13 0.15 -7.51
N ASP A 144 10.92 0.07 -6.95
CA ASP A 144 10.65 -0.69 -5.72
C ASP A 144 9.56 -1.76 -5.94
N PRO A 145 9.88 -2.88 -6.61
CA PRO A 145 8.87 -3.87 -6.97
C PRO A 145 8.22 -4.52 -5.74
N GLU A 146 8.99 -4.80 -4.69
CA GLU A 146 8.48 -5.42 -3.46
C GLU A 146 7.55 -4.47 -2.70
N GLY A 147 7.92 -3.21 -2.55
CA GLY A 147 7.05 -2.20 -1.94
C GLY A 147 5.73 -2.05 -2.70
N VAL A 148 5.76 -2.04 -4.04
CA VAL A 148 4.52 -1.98 -4.83
C VAL A 148 3.65 -3.22 -4.62
N ILE A 149 4.24 -4.42 -4.54
CA ILE A 149 3.51 -5.66 -4.24
C ILE A 149 2.83 -5.57 -2.87
N ILE A 150 3.54 -5.09 -1.84
CA ILE A 150 3.00 -4.91 -0.49
C ILE A 150 1.82 -3.93 -0.49
N HIS A 151 1.96 -2.80 -1.20
CA HIS A 151 0.86 -1.85 -1.34
C HIS A 151 -0.33 -2.45 -2.09
N ALA A 152 -0.10 -3.23 -3.14
CA ALA A 152 -1.16 -3.91 -3.89
C ALA A 152 -1.90 -4.93 -3.00
N LEU A 153 -1.17 -5.72 -2.19
CA LEU A 153 -1.75 -6.64 -1.21
C LEU A 153 -2.59 -5.91 -0.16
N THR A 154 -2.08 -4.78 0.35
CA THR A 154 -2.80 -3.93 1.31
C THR A 154 -4.08 -3.36 0.70
N ALA A 155 -4.03 -2.85 -0.53
CA ALA A 155 -5.21 -2.37 -1.24
C ALA A 155 -6.20 -3.52 -1.52
N PHE A 156 -5.70 -4.72 -1.81
CA PHE A 156 -6.53 -5.89 -2.06
C PHE A 156 -7.32 -6.31 -0.81
N SER A 157 -6.68 -6.31 0.36
CA SER A 157 -7.35 -6.63 1.62
C SER A 157 -8.41 -5.59 2.01
N MET A 158 -8.23 -4.32 1.63
CA MET A 158 -9.26 -3.28 1.79
C MET A 158 -10.46 -3.49 0.87
N VAL A 159 -10.24 -3.91 -0.39
CA VAL A 159 -11.32 -4.17 -1.35
C VAL A 159 -12.04 -5.49 -1.08
N ARG A 160 -11.34 -6.50 -0.54
CA ARG A 160 -11.87 -7.84 -0.23
C ARG A 160 -11.55 -8.24 1.22
N PRO A 161 -12.12 -7.54 2.23
CA PRO A 161 -11.83 -7.82 3.63
C PRO A 161 -12.21 -9.26 3.99
N GLY A 162 -11.32 -9.95 4.71
CA GLY A 162 -11.53 -11.33 5.17
C GLY A 162 -11.45 -12.40 4.07
N LYS A 163 -11.23 -12.05 2.80
CA LYS A 163 -10.94 -13.05 1.76
C LYS A 163 -9.59 -13.70 2.07
N ALA A 164 -9.57 -15.03 2.11
CA ALA A 164 -8.33 -15.78 2.21
C ALA A 164 -7.43 -15.46 1.00
N LEU A 165 -6.18 -15.10 1.28
CA LEU A 165 -5.18 -14.89 0.24
C LEU A 165 -4.80 -16.24 -0.40
N PRO A 166 -4.51 -16.27 -1.70
CA PRO A 166 -3.94 -17.45 -2.36
C PRO A 166 -2.69 -17.96 -1.62
N GLU A 167 -2.53 -19.27 -1.56
CA GLU A 167 -1.42 -19.93 -0.86
C GLU A 167 -0.05 -19.50 -1.41
N GLU A 168 0.00 -19.16 -2.70
CA GLU A 168 1.16 -18.67 -3.43
C GLU A 168 1.72 -17.36 -2.84
N ILE A 169 0.92 -16.60 -2.09
CA ILE A 169 1.33 -15.34 -1.47
C ILE A 169 2.06 -15.57 -0.14
N LYS A 170 1.82 -16.71 0.54
CA LYS A 170 2.38 -16.97 1.88
C LYS A 170 3.91 -16.94 1.94
N PRO A 171 4.67 -17.55 1.02
CA PRO A 171 6.12 -17.48 1.05
C PRO A 171 6.65 -16.04 0.98
N PHE A 172 6.00 -15.20 0.17
CA PHE A 172 6.32 -13.79 0.08
C PHE A 172 6.07 -13.07 1.41
N LEU A 173 4.91 -13.29 2.05
CA LEU A 173 4.60 -12.67 3.35
C LEU A 173 5.57 -13.10 4.45
N ILE A 174 5.91 -14.40 4.54
CA ILE A 174 6.86 -14.91 5.53
C ILE A 174 8.24 -14.27 5.35
N ARG A 175 8.73 -14.19 4.10
CA ARG A 175 10.03 -13.57 3.76
C ARG A 175 10.11 -12.12 4.24
N HIS A 176 9.00 -11.40 4.17
CA HIS A 176 8.90 -9.99 4.56
C HIS A 176 8.41 -9.79 6.00
N LYS A 177 8.21 -10.87 6.78
CA LYS A 177 7.70 -10.83 8.17
C LYS A 177 6.30 -10.19 8.27
N LEU A 178 5.45 -10.49 7.29
CA LEU A 178 4.07 -10.02 7.16
C LEU A 178 3.02 -11.14 7.31
N ALA A 179 3.45 -12.33 7.76
CA ALA A 179 2.61 -13.53 7.92
C ALA A 179 2.22 -13.77 9.38
#